data_AF-A0A377JND5-F1
#
_entry.id   AF-A0A377JND5-F1
#
_cell.length_a   1.000
_cell.length_b   1.000
_cell.length_c   1.000
_cell.angle_alpha   90.00
_cell.angle_beta   90.00
_cell.angle_gamma   90.00
#
_symmetry.space_group_name_H-M   'P 1'
#
loop_
_entity.id
_entity.type
_entity.pdbx_description
1 polymer ?
#
loop_
_entity_poly.entity_id
_entity_poly.type
_entity_poly.pdbx_seq_one_letter_code
_entity_poly.pdbx_strand_id
1 'polypeptide(L)'
;MRSLCGLESKTIIIHKDLESFDTNALDSIRKVFKDYNQAADRFDPEHPPHTSPEYNYLMYCKSFFVCDALHNPLTKPYLNEQILWLDFGYNFNGAMFVDSNEFDFILTPQAPLIDSKINLFCLGRKDDRALPHILLKGSENFLIGGCLYGSKEAWKSFNECMQKALQAFVSFNIMDDDQKLYIWCVRNFPDIFNILYIDDWFNALFYFMEESKRKSVSTTKDSMLRDSLLTFEQYQNQCQNIENTESSQKIAKKRHIGRKIIDKIQNKIKKISKMKK
;
A
#
# COMPACT_ATOMS: atom_id res chain seq x y z
N MET A 1 11.58 -11.91 -24.75
CA MET A 1 10.45 -12.18 -23.84
C MET A 1 9.11 -11.76 -24.44
N ARG A 2 8.82 -10.47 -24.69
CA ARG A 2 7.53 -10.04 -25.29
C ARG A 2 7.10 -10.80 -26.56
N SER A 3 8.03 -10.98 -27.50
CA SER A 3 7.81 -11.75 -28.74
C SER A 3 7.51 -13.23 -28.45
N LEU A 4 8.22 -13.84 -27.49
CA LEU A 4 8.02 -15.23 -27.05
C LEU A 4 6.63 -15.44 -26.43
N CYS A 5 6.06 -14.40 -25.81
CA CYS A 5 4.72 -14.43 -25.23
C CYS A 5 3.62 -13.94 -26.20
N GLY A 6 3.95 -13.61 -27.46
CA GLY A 6 2.97 -13.09 -28.42
C GLY A 6 2.41 -11.70 -28.08
N LEU A 7 3.09 -10.94 -27.23
CA LEU A 7 2.65 -9.62 -26.73
C LEU A 7 3.32 -8.45 -27.44
N GLU A 8 4.18 -8.71 -28.43
CA GLU A 8 4.96 -7.68 -29.10
C GLU A 8 4.09 -6.60 -29.75
N SER A 9 3.01 -6.99 -30.45
CA SER A 9 2.04 -6.05 -31.05
C SER A 9 1.11 -5.38 -30.04
N LYS A 10 1.09 -5.86 -28.79
CA LYS A 10 0.29 -5.32 -27.68
C LYS A 10 1.11 -4.44 -26.72
N THR A 11 2.39 -4.23 -26.99
CA THR A 11 3.28 -3.43 -26.14
C THR A 11 3.91 -2.29 -26.93
N ILE A 12 3.75 -1.07 -26.43
CA ILE A 12 4.45 0.11 -26.92
C ILE A 12 5.57 0.43 -25.94
N ILE A 13 6.80 0.57 -26.42
CA ILE A 13 7.94 1.00 -25.62
C ILE A 13 8.31 2.42 -26.03
N ILE A 14 8.36 3.31 -25.05
CA ILE A 14 8.81 4.69 -25.22
C ILE A 14 10.07 4.88 -24.40
N HIS A 15 11.13 5.36 -25.06
CA HIS A 15 12.37 5.75 -24.39
C HIS A 15 12.37 7.27 -24.22
N LYS A 16 12.66 7.73 -23.00
CA LYS A 16 12.79 9.14 -22.66
C LYS A 16 13.91 9.33 -21.64
N ASP A 17 14.54 10.49 -21.70
CA ASP A 17 15.50 10.90 -20.68
C ASP A 17 14.74 11.23 -19.39
N LEU A 18 15.16 10.64 -18.27
CA LEU A 18 14.50 10.82 -16.98
C LEU A 18 14.44 12.30 -16.57
N GLU A 19 15.47 13.09 -16.88
CA GLU A 19 15.57 14.51 -16.54
C GLU A 19 14.57 15.40 -17.31
N SER A 20 13.86 14.86 -18.32
CA SER A 20 12.93 15.61 -19.14
C SER A 20 11.54 15.85 -18.52
N PHE A 21 11.20 15.17 -17.42
CA PHE A 21 9.84 15.22 -16.84
C PHE A 21 9.59 16.44 -15.94
N ASP A 22 10.48 16.73 -14.99
CA ASP A 22 10.41 17.88 -14.09
C ASP A 22 11.82 18.28 -13.62
N THR A 23 12.48 19.11 -14.43
CA THR A 23 13.88 19.49 -14.20
C THR A 23 14.06 20.28 -12.89
N ASN A 24 13.07 21.10 -12.54
CA ASN A 24 13.09 21.88 -11.29
C ASN A 24 12.99 20.97 -10.05
N ALA A 25 12.18 19.90 -10.13
CA ALA A 25 12.12 18.90 -9.07
C ALA A 25 13.44 18.18 -8.88
N LEU A 26 14.08 17.73 -9.96
CA LEU A 26 15.37 17.05 -9.90
C LEU A 26 16.45 17.93 -9.24
N ASP A 27 16.55 19.20 -9.64
CA ASP A 27 17.51 20.15 -9.06
C ASP A 27 17.23 20.40 -7.57
N SER A 28 15.95 20.52 -7.20
CA SER A 28 15.55 20.69 -5.80
C SER A 28 15.90 19.46 -4.96
N ILE A 29 15.66 18.26 -5.47
CA ILE A 29 16.01 17.01 -4.80
C ILE A 29 17.54 16.88 -4.66
N ARG A 30 18.31 17.11 -5.73
CA ARG A 30 19.78 17.11 -5.66
C ARG A 30 20.31 18.10 -4.62
N LYS A 31 19.69 19.29 -4.53
CA LYS A 31 20.03 20.29 -3.51
C LYS A 31 19.81 19.79 -2.08
N VAL A 32 18.69 19.10 -1.81
CA VAL A 32 18.43 18.50 -0.49
C VAL A 32 19.57 17.57 -0.07
N PHE A 33 19.98 16.65 -0.94
CA PHE A 33 21.05 15.68 -0.65
C PHE A 33 22.43 16.33 -0.50
N LYS A 34 22.66 17.46 -1.19
CA LYS A 34 23.87 18.25 -1.04
C LYS A 34 23.93 18.98 0.29
N ASP A 35 22.80 19.54 0.73
CA ASP A 35 22.73 20.39 1.91
C ASP A 35 22.54 19.61 3.21
N TYR A 36 21.96 18.41 3.14
CA TYR A 36 21.67 17.56 4.29
C TYR A 36 21.97 16.09 4.01
N ASN A 37 22.87 15.52 4.79
CA ASN A 37 23.15 14.09 4.78
C ASN A 37 22.04 13.33 5.54
N GLN A 38 20.89 13.18 4.89
CA GLN A 38 19.74 12.53 5.51
C GLN A 38 20.00 11.08 5.92
N ALA A 39 20.91 10.36 5.25
CA ALA A 39 21.27 8.98 5.61
C ALA A 39 21.78 8.83 7.05
N ALA A 40 22.47 9.85 7.59
CA ALA A 40 23.01 9.83 8.95
C ALA A 40 21.93 9.72 10.04
N ASP A 41 20.71 10.18 9.75
CA ASP A 41 19.60 10.24 10.71
C ASP A 41 18.53 9.17 10.47
N ARG A 42 18.74 8.28 9.48
CA ARG A 42 17.81 7.21 9.09
C ARG A 42 18.18 5.89 9.73
N PHE A 43 17.18 5.02 9.89
CA PHE A 43 17.36 3.69 10.46
C PHE A 43 18.23 2.78 9.57
N ASP A 44 18.10 2.91 8.25
CA ASP A 44 18.89 2.18 7.25
C ASP A 44 19.64 3.19 6.34
N PRO A 45 20.87 3.58 6.70
CA PRO A 45 21.61 4.62 5.98
C PRO A 45 22.00 4.26 4.54
N GLU A 46 22.04 2.97 4.18
CA GLU A 46 22.50 2.53 2.85
C GLU A 46 21.37 2.43 1.83
N HIS A 47 20.11 2.44 2.28
CA HIS A 47 18.95 2.30 1.41
C HIS A 47 18.91 3.41 0.34
N PRO A 48 18.67 3.09 -0.96
CA PRO A 48 18.69 4.07 -2.05
C PRO A 48 17.93 5.39 -1.86
N PRO A 49 16.74 5.44 -1.22
CA PRO A 49 16.03 6.68 -0.95
C PRO A 49 16.79 7.66 -0.06
N HIS A 50 17.75 7.17 0.71
CA HIS A 50 18.56 7.98 1.63
C HIS A 50 19.87 8.44 1.01
N THR A 51 20.32 7.81 -0.08
CA THR A 51 21.64 8.04 -0.68
C THR A 51 21.61 8.52 -2.13
N SER A 52 20.51 8.33 -2.86
CA SER A 52 20.41 8.68 -4.29
C SER A 52 19.29 9.69 -4.58
N PRO A 53 19.64 10.92 -4.99
CA PRO A 53 18.63 11.89 -5.43
C PRO A 53 17.93 11.43 -6.72
N GLU A 54 18.65 10.78 -7.64
CA GLU A 54 18.08 10.25 -8.89
C GLU A 54 17.07 9.14 -8.63
N TYR A 55 17.29 8.28 -7.63
CA TYR A 55 16.31 7.26 -7.23
C TYR A 55 15.01 7.92 -6.74
N ASN A 56 15.10 8.91 -5.84
CA ASN A 56 13.92 9.61 -5.34
C ASN A 56 13.18 10.36 -6.43
N TYR A 57 13.91 10.99 -7.36
CA TYR A 57 13.32 11.65 -8.51
C TYR A 57 12.61 10.65 -9.45
N LEU A 58 13.20 9.47 -9.70
CA LEU A 58 12.56 8.40 -10.47
C LEU A 58 11.23 7.96 -9.83
N MET A 59 11.22 7.76 -8.51
CA MET A 59 10.02 7.37 -7.77
C MET A 59 8.94 8.48 -7.81
N TYR A 60 9.34 9.75 -7.64
CA TYR A 60 8.45 10.90 -7.79
C TYR A 60 7.81 10.99 -9.19
N CYS A 61 8.59 10.70 -10.23
CA CYS A 61 8.16 10.84 -11.63
C CYS A 61 7.13 9.80 -12.09
N LYS A 62 6.76 8.79 -11.30
CA LYS A 62 5.74 7.79 -11.70
C LYS A 62 4.45 8.44 -12.21
N SER A 63 3.96 9.47 -11.51
CA SER A 63 2.77 10.22 -11.91
C SER A 63 2.97 11.03 -13.21
N PHE A 64 4.18 11.55 -13.44
CA PHE A 64 4.58 12.23 -14.67
C PHE A 64 4.64 11.26 -15.85
N PHE A 65 5.13 10.04 -15.66
CA PHE A 65 5.18 9.03 -16.72
C PHE A 65 3.78 8.67 -17.22
N VAL A 66 2.84 8.51 -16.29
CA VAL A 66 1.44 8.26 -16.64
C VAL A 66 0.82 9.46 -17.34
N CYS A 67 1.01 10.67 -16.80
CA CYS A 67 0.49 11.89 -17.43
C CYS A 67 1.09 12.13 -18.82
N ASP A 68 2.38 11.85 -19.02
CA ASP A 68 3.02 11.93 -20.32
C ASP A 68 2.41 10.92 -21.30
N ALA A 69 2.24 9.66 -20.89
CA ALA A 69 1.61 8.63 -21.73
C ALA A 69 0.18 9.02 -22.16
N LEU A 70 -0.58 9.70 -21.29
CA LEU A 70 -1.93 10.21 -21.60
C LEU A 70 -1.94 11.28 -22.70
N HIS A 71 -0.86 12.04 -22.86
CA HIS A 71 -0.75 13.11 -23.85
C HIS A 71 0.10 12.73 -25.07
N ASN A 72 0.91 11.68 -24.95
CA ASN A 72 1.82 11.24 -26.01
C ASN A 72 1.04 10.70 -27.22
N PRO A 73 1.27 11.23 -28.45
CA PRO A 73 0.55 10.81 -29.65
C PRO A 73 0.66 9.30 -29.97
N LEU A 74 1.72 8.63 -29.52
CA LEU A 74 1.94 7.21 -29.78
C LEU A 74 1.10 6.29 -28.88
N THR A 75 0.83 6.71 -27.64
CA THR A 75 0.06 5.90 -26.66
C THR A 75 -1.39 6.34 -26.54
N LYS A 76 -1.68 7.63 -26.73
CA LYS A 76 -3.03 8.20 -26.58
C LYS A 76 -4.13 7.43 -27.32
N PRO A 77 -3.95 6.91 -28.55
CA PRO A 77 -4.98 6.12 -29.24
C PRO A 77 -5.34 4.80 -28.56
N TYR A 78 -4.46 4.29 -27.68
CA TYR A 78 -4.59 2.98 -27.04
C TYR A 78 -4.99 3.06 -25.55
N LEU A 79 -5.00 4.26 -24.95
CA LEU A 79 -5.31 4.45 -23.54
C LEU A 79 -6.81 4.64 -23.31
N ASN A 80 -7.41 3.66 -22.62
CA ASN A 80 -8.76 3.72 -22.08
C ASN A 80 -8.82 4.64 -20.84
N GLU A 81 -10.02 4.78 -20.25
CA GLU A 81 -10.22 5.65 -19.08
C GLU A 81 -9.47 5.17 -17.84
N GLN A 82 -9.29 3.86 -17.69
CA GLN A 82 -8.77 3.23 -16.48
C GLN A 82 -7.29 2.88 -16.62
N ILE A 83 -6.43 3.51 -15.82
CA ILE A 83 -4.98 3.40 -15.93
C ILE A 83 -4.38 2.73 -14.69
N LEU A 84 -3.62 1.66 -14.91
CA LEU A 84 -2.83 0.95 -13.92
C LEU A 84 -1.34 1.27 -14.11
N TRP A 85 -0.67 1.71 -13.06
CA TRP A 85 0.78 1.68 -12.94
C TRP A 85 1.19 0.36 -12.30
N LEU A 86 2.22 -0.29 -12.86
CA LEU A 86 2.84 -1.49 -12.31
C LEU A 86 4.36 -1.37 -12.45
N ASP A 87 5.10 -1.53 -11.34
CA ASP A 87 6.56 -1.43 -11.37
C ASP A 87 7.17 -2.53 -12.25
N PHE A 88 8.24 -2.17 -12.98
CA PHE A 88 9.02 -3.16 -13.70
C PHE A 88 9.70 -4.13 -12.72
N GLY A 89 9.59 -5.43 -12.97
CA GLY A 89 10.10 -6.46 -12.06
C GLY A 89 9.14 -6.81 -10.91
N TYR A 90 7.86 -6.40 -10.99
CA TYR A 90 6.82 -6.85 -10.08
C TYR A 90 6.86 -8.38 -9.90
N ASN A 91 6.63 -8.86 -8.68
CA ASN A 91 6.74 -10.26 -8.26
C ASN A 91 8.17 -10.83 -8.16
N PHE A 92 9.23 -10.03 -8.31
CA PHE A 92 10.65 -10.38 -8.06
C PHE A 92 11.01 -11.85 -8.36
N ASN A 93 10.92 -12.26 -9.62
CA ASN A 93 11.26 -13.61 -10.07
C ASN A 93 10.50 -14.74 -9.34
N GLY A 94 9.24 -14.52 -8.99
CA GLY A 94 8.39 -15.55 -8.38
C GLY A 94 8.32 -15.51 -6.86
N ALA A 95 8.57 -14.35 -6.25
CA ALA A 95 8.48 -14.18 -4.80
C ALA A 95 7.09 -14.54 -4.25
N MET A 96 6.02 -14.29 -5.02
CA MET A 96 4.65 -14.68 -4.68
C MET A 96 4.05 -15.60 -5.74
N PHE A 97 3.86 -15.13 -6.97
CA PHE A 97 3.27 -15.90 -8.05
C PHE A 97 4.36 -16.77 -8.69
N VAL A 98 4.28 -18.07 -8.47
CA VAL A 98 5.35 -19.02 -8.83
C VAL A 98 5.29 -19.52 -10.28
N ASP A 99 4.11 -19.47 -10.89
CA ASP A 99 3.89 -19.85 -12.29
C ASP A 99 3.57 -18.60 -13.12
N SER A 100 4.23 -18.45 -14.27
CA SER A 100 3.96 -17.40 -15.24
C SER A 100 2.50 -17.40 -15.73
N ASN A 101 1.82 -18.54 -15.76
CA ASN A 101 0.40 -18.65 -16.12
C ASN A 101 -0.52 -17.93 -15.13
N GLU A 102 -0.03 -17.57 -13.94
CA GLU A 102 -0.77 -16.74 -13.00
C GLU A 102 -0.94 -15.29 -13.44
N PHE A 103 -0.15 -14.86 -14.42
CA PHE A 103 -0.30 -13.57 -15.09
C PHE A 103 -1.16 -13.64 -16.37
N ASP A 104 -1.63 -14.82 -16.77
CA ASP A 104 -2.51 -14.99 -17.93
C ASP A 104 -3.97 -14.72 -17.54
N PHE A 105 -4.30 -13.44 -17.37
CA PHE A 105 -5.65 -12.96 -17.12
C PHE A 105 -5.83 -11.53 -17.63
N ILE A 106 -7.08 -11.13 -17.82
CA ILE A 106 -7.42 -9.75 -18.16
C ILE A 106 -7.50 -8.95 -16.85
N LEU A 107 -6.78 -7.84 -16.78
CA LEU A 107 -6.85 -6.91 -15.65
C LEU A 107 -8.23 -6.22 -15.65
N THR A 108 -9.13 -6.74 -14.81
CA THR A 108 -10.49 -6.22 -14.68
C THR A 108 -10.68 -5.66 -13.28
N PRO A 109 -10.85 -4.34 -13.10
CA PRO A 109 -11.06 -3.73 -11.79
C PRO A 109 -12.21 -4.40 -11.03
N GLN A 110 -11.92 -4.89 -9.82
CA GLN A 110 -12.89 -5.48 -8.91
C GLN A 110 -13.23 -4.51 -7.77
N ALA A 111 -14.47 -4.56 -7.29
CA ALA A 111 -14.84 -3.86 -6.08
C ALA A 111 -13.91 -4.28 -4.91
N PRO A 112 -13.47 -3.35 -4.05
CA PRO A 112 -13.95 -1.97 -3.88
C PRO A 112 -13.04 -0.90 -4.53
N LEU A 113 -12.42 -1.16 -5.69
CA LEU A 113 -11.74 -0.11 -6.47
C LEU A 113 -12.73 1.02 -6.86
N ILE A 114 -12.22 2.26 -6.90
CA ILE A 114 -12.99 3.45 -7.28
C ILE A 114 -12.25 4.20 -8.39
N ASP A 115 -12.77 4.16 -9.61
CA ASP A 115 -12.11 4.72 -10.80
C ASP A 115 -11.85 6.22 -10.70
N SER A 116 -12.76 6.99 -10.09
CA SER A 116 -12.63 8.45 -9.95
C SER A 116 -11.59 8.88 -8.91
N LYS A 117 -10.89 7.92 -8.28
CA LYS A 117 -9.86 8.15 -7.25
C LYS A 117 -8.58 7.42 -7.63
N ILE A 118 -7.46 7.83 -7.02
CA ILE A 118 -6.27 7.00 -7.00
C ILE A 118 -6.43 5.95 -5.91
N ASN A 119 -6.32 4.70 -6.33
CA ASN A 119 -6.40 3.52 -5.49
C ASN A 119 -4.96 3.15 -5.09
N LEU A 120 -4.68 3.25 -3.80
CA LEU A 120 -3.41 2.88 -3.19
C LEU A 120 -3.61 1.65 -2.31
N PHE A 121 -2.60 0.80 -2.23
CA PHE A 121 -2.67 -0.46 -1.49
C PHE A 121 -1.81 -0.37 -0.24
N CYS A 122 -2.40 -0.77 0.88
CA CYS A 122 -1.86 -0.58 2.21
C CYS A 122 -1.55 -1.91 2.89
N LEU A 123 -0.29 -2.10 3.31
CA LEU A 123 0.15 -3.21 4.14
C LEU A 123 -0.11 -2.92 5.63
N GLY A 124 -0.61 -3.93 6.33
CA GLY A 124 -0.62 -3.94 7.80
C GLY A 124 -1.61 -2.95 8.46
N ARG A 125 -1.11 -2.13 9.39
CA ARG A 125 -1.91 -1.19 10.20
C ARG A 125 -1.54 0.26 9.89
N LYS A 126 -2.51 1.16 10.05
CA LYS A 126 -2.32 2.60 9.86
C LYS A 126 -1.33 3.12 10.89
N ASP A 127 -0.36 3.88 10.44
CA ASP A 127 0.50 4.65 11.33
C ASP A 127 -0.02 6.09 11.43
N ASP A 128 -0.68 6.39 12.54
CA ASP A 128 -1.23 7.73 12.82
C ASP A 128 -0.20 8.69 13.43
N ARG A 129 1.07 8.29 13.55
CA ARG A 129 2.13 9.16 14.07
C ARG A 129 2.41 10.33 13.10
N ALA A 130 3.04 11.38 13.62
CA ALA A 130 3.41 12.55 12.85
C ALA A 130 4.36 12.16 11.70
N LEU A 131 4.26 12.86 10.55
CA LEU A 131 5.06 12.54 9.37
C LEU A 131 6.58 12.51 9.64
N PRO A 132 7.17 13.44 10.42
CA PRO A 132 8.60 13.36 10.78
C PRO A 132 8.99 12.05 11.47
N HIS A 133 8.10 11.50 12.32
CA HIS A 133 8.32 10.20 12.96
C HIS A 133 8.34 9.07 11.93
N ILE A 134 7.40 9.09 10.98
CA ILE A 134 7.32 8.06 9.93
C ILE A 134 8.49 8.13 8.97
N LEU A 135 9.01 9.33 8.69
CA LEU A 135 10.20 9.54 7.89
C LEU A 135 11.44 9.00 8.62
N LEU A 136 11.72 9.48 9.83
CA LEU A 136 12.99 9.20 10.50
C LEU A 136 13.07 7.80 11.14
N LYS A 137 11.94 7.26 11.60
CA LYS A 137 11.87 6.04 12.43
C LYS A 137 10.83 5.02 11.95
N GLY A 138 10.07 5.31 10.91
CA GLY A 138 9.06 4.39 10.39
C GLY A 138 9.73 3.26 9.61
N SER A 139 9.59 2.03 10.10
CA SER A 139 10.43 0.90 9.67
C SER A 139 9.82 -0.04 8.64
N GLU A 140 8.61 0.18 8.11
CA GLU A 140 8.09 -0.68 7.04
C GLU A 140 6.86 -0.03 6.41
N ASN A 141 6.84 0.02 5.08
CA ASN A 141 5.98 0.90 4.31
C ASN A 141 4.50 0.50 4.40
N PHE A 142 3.68 1.46 4.84
CA PHE A 142 2.23 1.30 4.95
C PHE A 142 1.54 1.31 3.58
N LEU A 143 1.95 2.15 2.62
CA LEU A 143 1.46 2.12 1.24
C LEU A 143 2.57 1.60 0.35
N ILE A 144 2.23 0.75 -0.61
CA ILE A 144 3.19 0.29 -1.60
C ILE A 144 3.25 1.25 -2.80
N GLY A 145 4.41 1.36 -3.43
CA GLY A 145 4.58 2.08 -4.70
C GLY A 145 4.52 1.21 -5.94
N GLY A 146 4.40 -0.12 -5.78
CA GLY A 146 4.52 -1.09 -6.87
C GLY A 146 3.30 -1.20 -7.78
N CYS A 147 2.13 -0.73 -7.33
CA CYS A 147 0.86 -0.84 -8.04
C CYS A 147 -0.04 0.34 -7.66
N LEU A 148 -0.51 1.11 -8.64
CA LEU A 148 -1.44 2.22 -8.44
C LEU A 148 -2.49 2.22 -9.55
N TYR A 149 -3.74 2.57 -9.23
CA TYR A 149 -4.83 2.52 -10.20
C TYR A 149 -5.77 3.72 -10.12
N GLY A 150 -6.22 4.23 -11.26
CA GLY A 150 -7.28 5.23 -11.32
C GLY A 150 -7.58 5.70 -12.73
N SER A 151 -8.60 6.55 -12.86
CA SER A 151 -8.99 7.23 -14.10
C SER A 151 -7.92 8.21 -14.60
N LYS A 152 -8.05 8.69 -15.85
CA LYS A 152 -7.17 9.72 -16.39
C LYS A 152 -7.18 10.98 -15.53
N GLU A 153 -8.37 11.39 -15.08
CA GLU A 153 -8.56 12.56 -14.22
C GLU A 153 -8.00 12.34 -12.81
N ALA A 154 -8.13 11.14 -12.25
CA ALA A 154 -7.50 10.81 -10.97
C ALA A 154 -5.97 10.91 -11.05
N TRP A 155 -5.36 10.41 -12.14
CA TRP A 155 -3.91 10.51 -12.36
C TRP A 155 -3.42 11.95 -12.52
N LYS A 156 -4.17 12.81 -13.23
CA LYS A 156 -3.86 14.25 -13.32
C LYS A 156 -3.89 14.90 -11.93
N SER A 157 -4.95 14.65 -11.16
CA SER A 157 -5.12 15.20 -9.80
C SER A 157 -4.02 14.72 -8.86
N PHE A 158 -3.60 13.46 -9.02
CA PHE A 158 -2.51 12.89 -8.25
C PHE A 158 -1.15 13.48 -8.61
N ASN A 159 -0.87 13.73 -9.89
CA ASN A 159 0.35 14.39 -10.33
C ASN A 159 0.50 15.80 -9.72
N GLU A 160 -0.61 16.54 -9.60
CA GLU A 160 -0.63 17.83 -8.88
C GLU A 160 -0.36 17.67 -7.37
N CYS A 161 -0.91 16.63 -6.75
CA CYS A 161 -0.67 16.35 -5.34
C CYS A 161 0.79 15.94 -5.08
N MET A 162 1.40 15.17 -5.97
CA MET A 162 2.81 14.80 -5.89
C MET A 162 3.72 16.02 -5.97
N GLN A 163 3.45 16.96 -6.87
CA GLN A 163 4.19 18.23 -6.94
C GLN A 163 4.09 19.03 -5.63
N LYS A 164 2.89 19.10 -5.03
CA LYS A 164 2.69 19.77 -3.72
C LYS A 164 3.42 19.03 -2.59
N ALA A 165 3.42 17.69 -2.62
CA ALA A 165 4.14 16.87 -1.65
C ALA A 165 5.65 17.13 -1.73
N LEU A 166 6.20 17.16 -2.95
CA LEU A 166 7.59 17.49 -3.17
C LEU A 166 7.93 18.87 -2.60
N GLN A 167 7.14 19.90 -2.92
CA GLN A 167 7.32 21.26 -2.38
C GLN A 167 7.36 21.28 -0.85
N ALA A 168 6.47 20.53 -0.20
CA ALA A 168 6.46 20.40 1.25
C ALA A 168 7.76 19.74 1.77
N PHE A 169 8.18 18.62 1.17
CA PHE A 169 9.38 17.89 1.60
C PHE A 169 10.65 18.72 1.43
N VAL A 170 10.84 19.34 0.27
CA VAL A 170 12.04 20.17 0.01
C VAL A 170 12.07 21.42 0.91
N SER A 171 10.92 21.94 1.34
CA SER A 171 10.86 23.07 2.29
C SER A 171 11.40 22.72 3.68
N PHE A 172 11.40 21.44 4.05
CA PHE A 172 12.03 20.92 5.26
C PHE A 172 13.45 20.41 5.03
N ASN A 173 13.99 20.58 3.83
CA ASN A 173 15.28 20.06 3.40
C ASN A 173 15.42 18.55 3.60
N ILE A 174 14.35 17.79 3.31
CA ILE A 174 14.31 16.32 3.39
C ILE A 174 13.71 15.73 2.12
N MET A 175 14.11 14.51 1.77
CA MET A 175 13.51 13.75 0.67
C MET A 175 13.40 12.26 1.03
N ASP A 176 12.51 11.54 0.36
CA ASP A 176 12.35 10.10 0.50
C ASP A 176 11.73 9.50 -0.76
N ASP A 177 11.47 8.19 -0.76
CA ASP A 177 10.76 7.52 -1.84
C ASP A 177 9.30 7.96 -1.98
N ASP A 178 8.65 7.48 -3.06
CA ASP A 178 7.27 7.83 -3.40
C ASP A 178 6.27 7.54 -2.28
N GLN A 179 6.48 6.48 -1.52
CA GLN A 179 5.54 6.02 -0.49
C GLN A 179 5.40 7.03 0.64
N LYS A 180 6.47 7.75 0.99
CA LYS A 180 6.37 8.82 1.99
C LYS A 180 5.66 10.06 1.46
N LEU A 181 5.86 10.38 0.18
CA LEU A 181 5.08 11.44 -0.47
C LEU A 181 3.60 11.06 -0.51
N TYR A 182 3.27 9.77 -0.73
CA TYR A 182 1.88 9.29 -0.70
C TYR A 182 1.23 9.50 0.67
N ILE A 183 1.94 9.29 1.79
CA ILE A 183 1.42 9.62 3.15
C ILE A 183 0.94 11.07 3.17
N TRP A 184 1.81 11.97 2.73
CA TRP A 184 1.52 13.38 2.77
C TRP A 184 0.33 13.72 1.89
N CYS A 185 0.28 13.17 0.67
CA CYS A 185 -0.86 13.36 -0.23
C CYS A 185 -2.18 12.86 0.39
N VAL A 186 -2.21 11.64 0.92
CA VAL A 186 -3.41 11.04 1.53
C VAL A 186 -3.90 11.86 2.73
N ARG A 187 -2.99 12.42 3.53
CA ARG A 187 -3.35 13.23 4.70
C ARG A 187 -3.88 14.63 4.32
N ASN A 188 -3.37 15.23 3.26
CA ASN A 188 -3.72 16.60 2.86
C ASN A 188 -4.86 16.65 1.82
N PHE A 189 -5.04 15.59 1.03
CA PHE A 189 -6.04 15.48 -0.02
C PHE A 189 -6.78 14.13 0.03
N PRO A 190 -7.39 13.75 1.17
CA PRO A 190 -7.96 12.41 1.34
C PRO A 190 -9.04 12.07 0.30
N ASP A 191 -9.77 13.06 -0.21
CA ASP A 191 -10.88 12.85 -1.14
C ASP A 191 -10.46 12.24 -2.48
N ILE A 192 -9.21 12.47 -2.91
CA ILE A 192 -8.71 11.92 -4.18
C ILE A 192 -8.26 10.46 -4.08
N PHE A 193 -8.19 9.91 -2.86
CA PHE A 193 -7.63 8.57 -2.61
C PHE A 193 -8.69 7.56 -2.17
N ASN A 194 -8.52 6.32 -2.62
CA ASN A 194 -9.14 5.14 -2.07
C ASN A 194 -8.03 4.23 -1.54
N ILE A 195 -8.09 3.83 -0.27
CA ILE A 195 -7.04 3.03 0.36
C ILE A 195 -7.55 1.61 0.56
N LEU A 196 -6.85 0.66 -0.05
CA LEU A 196 -7.19 -0.76 -0.08
C LEU A 196 -6.26 -1.55 0.83
N TYR A 197 -6.76 -2.64 1.41
CA TYR A 197 -5.92 -3.51 2.23
C TYR A 197 -5.17 -4.54 1.37
N ILE A 198 -3.92 -4.80 1.71
CA ILE A 198 -3.14 -5.95 1.24
C ILE A 198 -2.38 -6.58 2.41
N ASP A 199 -2.25 -7.90 2.37
CA ASP A 199 -1.48 -8.69 3.35
C ASP A 199 -0.06 -9.06 2.86
N ASP A 200 0.24 -8.83 1.57
CA ASP A 200 1.59 -8.93 1.00
C ASP A 200 1.72 -7.96 -0.19
N TRP A 201 2.95 -7.53 -0.48
CA TRP A 201 3.27 -6.49 -1.47
C TRP A 201 2.69 -6.79 -2.85
N PHE A 202 2.71 -8.06 -3.28
CA PHE A 202 2.27 -8.41 -4.64
C PHE A 202 0.75 -8.66 -4.76
N ASN A 203 0.02 -8.67 -3.64
CA ASN A 203 -1.41 -8.98 -3.61
C ASN A 203 -2.29 -7.87 -4.17
N ALA A 204 -1.75 -6.70 -4.51
CA ALA A 204 -2.50 -5.65 -5.19
C ALA A 204 -3.14 -6.14 -6.50
N LEU A 205 -2.54 -7.12 -7.19
CA LEU A 205 -3.11 -7.71 -8.41
C LEU A 205 -4.42 -8.47 -8.18
N PHE A 206 -4.72 -8.92 -6.96
CA PHE A 206 -5.98 -9.58 -6.66
C PHE A 206 -7.21 -8.69 -6.86
N TYR A 207 -7.03 -7.37 -6.78
CA TYR A 207 -8.08 -6.40 -7.09
C TYR A 207 -8.38 -6.28 -8.59
N PHE A 208 -7.61 -6.95 -9.45
CA PHE A 208 -7.79 -6.97 -10.90
C PHE A 208 -8.05 -8.38 -11.46
N MET A 209 -8.07 -9.38 -10.59
CA MET A 209 -8.39 -10.76 -10.95
C MET A 209 -9.87 -11.03 -10.69
N GLU A 210 -10.55 -11.63 -11.68
CA GLU A 210 -11.86 -12.22 -11.43
C GLU A 210 -11.79 -13.26 -10.33
N GLU A 211 -12.89 -13.44 -9.58
CA GLU A 211 -12.94 -14.28 -8.39
C GLU A 211 -12.47 -15.72 -8.65
N SER A 212 -12.85 -16.31 -9.80
CA SER A 212 -12.45 -17.66 -10.19
C SER A 212 -10.93 -17.79 -10.31
N LYS A 213 -10.28 -16.87 -11.04
CA LYS A 213 -8.82 -16.82 -11.22
C LYS A 213 -8.11 -16.53 -9.89
N ARG A 214 -8.64 -15.58 -9.13
CA ARG A 214 -8.08 -15.18 -7.83
C ARG A 214 -8.06 -16.35 -6.83
N LYS A 215 -9.10 -17.18 -6.83
CA LYS A 215 -9.17 -18.37 -5.96
C LYS A 215 -8.27 -19.51 -6.44
N SER A 216 -8.08 -19.65 -7.76
CA SER A 216 -7.27 -20.73 -8.34
C SER A 216 -5.77 -20.47 -8.38
N VAL A 217 -5.35 -19.21 -8.27
CA VAL A 217 -3.94 -18.79 -8.41
C VAL A 217 -3.03 -19.54 -7.43
N SER A 218 -1.82 -19.89 -7.84
CA SER A 218 -0.81 -20.50 -6.98
C SER A 218 0.12 -19.43 -6.39
N THR A 219 0.20 -19.33 -5.06
CA THR A 219 1.09 -18.36 -4.38
C THR A 219 1.99 -19.04 -3.35
N THR A 220 3.17 -18.45 -3.09
CA THR A 220 4.09 -18.92 -2.04
C THR A 220 3.56 -18.73 -0.63
N LYS A 221 2.64 -17.78 -0.44
CA LYS A 221 1.97 -17.47 0.83
C LYS A 221 0.47 -17.39 0.62
N ASP A 222 -0.29 -17.90 1.58
CA ASP A 222 -1.74 -17.73 1.57
C ASP A 222 -2.12 -16.27 1.80
N SER A 223 -3.29 -15.87 1.30
CA SER A 223 -3.80 -14.50 1.41
C SER A 223 -5.30 -14.49 1.57
N MET A 224 -5.79 -13.70 2.53
CA MET A 224 -7.23 -13.54 2.75
C MET A 224 -7.93 -12.86 1.58
N LEU A 225 -7.17 -12.13 0.78
CA LEU A 225 -7.69 -11.43 -0.41
C LEU A 225 -8.13 -12.40 -1.50
N ARG A 226 -7.73 -13.68 -1.44
CA ARG A 226 -8.27 -14.72 -2.33
C ARG A 226 -9.79 -14.79 -2.25
N ASP A 227 -10.31 -14.71 -1.03
CA ASP A 227 -11.73 -14.83 -0.75
C ASP A 227 -12.45 -13.49 -0.67
N SER A 228 -11.80 -12.46 -0.13
CA SER A 228 -12.45 -11.19 0.16
C SER A 228 -11.54 -9.99 -0.10
N LEU A 229 -11.93 -9.15 -1.05
CA LEU A 229 -11.29 -7.86 -1.30
C LEU A 229 -11.86 -6.80 -0.35
N LEU A 230 -10.98 -5.98 0.23
CA LEU A 230 -11.35 -5.10 1.34
C LEU A 230 -10.75 -3.71 1.16
N THR A 231 -11.53 -2.68 1.50
CA THR A 231 -10.92 -1.40 1.81
C THR A 231 -10.09 -1.53 3.09
N PHE A 232 -9.11 -0.65 3.24
CA PHE A 232 -8.29 -0.65 4.44
C PHE A 232 -9.11 -0.40 5.71
N GLU A 233 -10.12 0.47 5.63
CA GLU A 233 -11.06 0.73 6.72
C GLU A 233 -11.89 -0.52 7.08
N GLN A 234 -12.38 -1.27 6.08
CA GLN A 234 -13.10 -2.52 6.32
C GLN A 234 -12.24 -3.53 7.08
N TYR A 235 -10.96 -3.68 6.68
CA TYR A 235 -10.01 -4.54 7.39
C TYR A 235 -9.78 -4.08 8.84
N GLN A 236 -9.53 -2.79 9.06
CA GLN A 236 -9.34 -2.23 10.41
C GLN A 236 -10.55 -2.51 11.32
N ASN A 237 -11.76 -2.32 10.80
CA ASN A 237 -13.00 -2.59 11.53
C ASN A 237 -13.15 -4.08 11.87
N GLN A 238 -12.77 -4.99 10.95
CA GLN A 238 -12.75 -6.42 11.23
C GLN A 238 -11.76 -6.78 12.35
N CYS A 239 -10.54 -6.24 12.32
CA CYS A 239 -9.56 -6.47 13.37
C CYS A 239 -10.03 -5.99 14.75
N GLN A 240 -10.60 -4.78 14.82
CA GLN A 240 -11.11 -4.22 16.08
C GLN A 240 -12.26 -5.06 16.64
N ASN A 241 -13.16 -5.56 15.78
CA ASN A 241 -14.26 -6.43 16.20
C ASN A 241 -13.76 -7.77 16.76
N ILE A 242 -12.70 -8.34 16.18
CA ILE A 242 -12.06 -9.56 16.68
C ILE A 242 -11.42 -9.31 18.05
N GLU A 243 -10.62 -8.25 18.20
CA GLU A 243 -9.97 -7.88 19.46
C GLU A 243 -11.00 -7.64 20.59
N ASN A 244 -12.10 -6.95 20.28
CA ASN A 244 -13.20 -6.71 21.21
C ASN A 244 -13.92 -8.00 21.63
N THR A 245 -14.11 -8.93 20.68
CA THR A 245 -14.74 -10.23 20.95
C THR A 245 -13.85 -11.10 21.81
N GLU A 246 -12.55 -11.19 21.51
CA GLU A 246 -11.57 -11.93 22.32
C GLU A 246 -11.44 -11.36 23.74
N SER A 247 -11.41 -10.04 23.87
CA SER A 247 -11.40 -9.34 25.16
C SER A 247 -12.65 -9.68 25.97
N SER A 248 -13.83 -9.60 25.35
CA SER A 248 -15.12 -9.95 25.96
C SER A 248 -15.17 -11.41 26.41
N GLN A 249 -14.67 -12.33 25.59
CA GLN A 249 -14.57 -13.76 25.94
C GLN A 249 -13.61 -14.01 27.11
N LYS A 250 -12.45 -13.32 27.14
CA LYS A 250 -11.50 -13.39 28.27
C LYS A 250 -12.15 -12.88 29.57
N ILE A 251 -12.89 -11.77 29.52
CA ILE A 251 -13.63 -11.23 30.67
C ILE A 251 -14.72 -12.20 31.13
N ALA A 252 -15.49 -12.79 30.21
CA ALA A 252 -16.53 -13.77 30.52
C ALA A 252 -15.94 -15.02 31.21
N LYS A 253 -14.81 -15.55 30.71
CA LYS A 253 -14.09 -16.66 31.34
C LYS A 253 -13.64 -16.32 32.77
N LYS A 254 -13.08 -15.13 33.01
CA LYS A 254 -12.70 -14.67 34.37
C LYS A 254 -13.91 -14.59 35.31
N ARG A 255 -15.04 -14.02 34.86
CA ARG A 255 -16.28 -13.95 35.65
C ARG A 255 -16.84 -15.33 36.00
N HIS A 256 -16.78 -16.28 35.05
CA HIS A 256 -17.23 -17.65 35.27
C HIS A 256 -16.37 -18.38 36.33
N ILE A 257 -15.05 -18.20 36.29
CA ILE A 257 -14.13 -18.74 37.31
C ILE A 257 -14.42 -18.11 38.69
N GLY A 258 -14.60 -16.80 38.74
CA GLY A 258 -14.96 -16.09 39.98
C GLY A 258 -16.25 -16.61 40.61
N ARG A 259 -17.31 -16.83 39.81
CA ARG A 259 -18.57 -17.42 40.29
C ARG A 259 -18.37 -18.83 40.85
N LYS A 260 -17.62 -19.70 40.17
CA LYS A 260 -17.31 -21.07 40.66
C LYS A 260 -16.57 -21.07 42.00
N ILE A 261 -15.69 -20.10 42.24
CA ILE A 261 -14.99 -19.96 43.52
C ILE A 261 -15.96 -19.52 44.62
N ILE A 262 -16.80 -18.52 44.35
CA ILE A 262 -17.82 -18.03 45.29
C ILE A 262 -18.79 -19.16 45.66
N ASP A 263 -19.28 -19.92 44.68
CA ASP A 263 -20.19 -21.05 44.90
C ASP A 263 -19.55 -22.14 45.77
N LYS A 264 -18.26 -22.45 45.55
CA LYS A 264 -17.50 -23.39 46.39
C LYS A 264 -17.39 -22.90 47.84
N ILE A 265 -17.10 -21.62 48.04
CA ILE A 265 -17.00 -21.02 49.38
C ILE A 265 -18.35 -21.06 50.09
N GLN A 266 -19.43 -20.63 49.42
CA GLN A 266 -20.79 -20.66 49.98
C GLN A 266 -21.26 -22.07 50.34
N ASN A 267 -20.95 -23.07 49.50
CA ASN A 267 -21.26 -24.47 49.79
C ASN A 267 -20.47 -24.99 50.99
N LYS A 268 -19.20 -24.58 51.15
CA LYS A 268 -18.38 -24.94 52.31
C LYS A 268 -18.92 -24.30 53.60
N ILE A 269 -19.31 -23.02 53.55
CA ILE A 269 -19.96 -22.32 54.66
C ILE A 269 -21.28 -23.02 55.06
N LYS A 270 -22.14 -23.35 54.09
CA LYS A 270 -23.40 -24.09 54.35
C LYS A 270 -23.17 -25.45 55.00
N LYS A 271 -22.13 -26.19 54.60
CA LYS A 271 -21.74 -27.46 55.24
C LYS A 271 -21.30 -27.24 56.68
N ILE A 272 -20.44 -26.26 56.95
CA ILE A 272 -19.96 -25.94 58.30
C ILE A 272 -21.14 -25.52 59.21
N SER A 273 -22.09 -24.72 58.71
CA SER A 273 -23.26 -24.32 59.48
C SER A 273 -24.23 -25.48 59.78
N LYS A 274 -24.26 -26.53 58.94
CA LYS A 274 -25.06 -27.74 59.19
C LYS A 274 -24.41 -28.70 60.20
N MET A 275 -23.10 -28.62 60.42
CA MET A 275 -22.38 -29.44 61.41
C MET A 275 -22.37 -28.83 62.82
N LYS A 276 -22.90 -27.60 62.98
CA LYS A 276 -23.01 -26.88 64.26
C LYS A 276 -24.44 -26.85 64.83
N LYS A 277 -25.36 -27.67 64.27
CA LYS A 277 -26.68 -27.98 64.83
C LYS A 277 -26.72 -29.45 65.15
#